data_AF-A0A1F9AC25-F1
#
_entry.id   AF-A0A1F9AC25-F1
#
_cell.length_a   1.000
_cell.length_b   1.000
_cell.length_c   1.000
_cell.angle_alpha   90.00
_cell.angle_beta   90.00
_cell.angle_gamma   90.00
#
_symmetry.space_group_name_H-M   'P 1'
#
loop_
_entity.id
_entity.type
_entity.pdbx_description
1 polymer ?
#
loop_
_entity_poly.entity_id
_entity_poly.type
_entity_poly.pdbx_seq_one_letter_code
_entity_poly.pdbx_strand_id
1 'polypeptide(L)'
;MWDVAPGEIVTVAPRKQWRYANNPYLSGEIVSSRLDVSALGLVPLKLRSVGMWNPEEEYWGEEEEPIEEWAKPIIARGERPAFEMEQVLPGADPDDPSDPIIDAVDLKNAGNHHEAVKLLMELCESDRRCLDAHAHLGHFILDDYPQKAIRHYEVGLRIGELSLPAGFDGALPWGHIDNRPFLRCLHGYGLCLWRLKLFAEAALVFERMLWLNPSDNQGIRFLIDDVGAGNPWREEE
;
A
#
# COMPACT_ATOMS: atom_id res chain seq x y z
N MET A 1 -8.91 -14.58 -12.40
CA MET A 1 -8.33 -13.77 -11.31
C MET A 1 -7.01 -14.39 -10.89
N TRP A 2 -5.93 -13.63 -10.93
CA TRP A 2 -4.55 -14.11 -10.82
C TRP A 2 -4.26 -14.75 -9.45
N ASP A 3 -3.35 -15.72 -9.42
CA ASP A 3 -2.88 -16.38 -8.19
C ASP A 3 -1.48 -15.89 -7.77
N VAL A 4 -0.99 -14.84 -8.43
CA VAL A 4 0.28 -14.15 -8.15
C VAL A 4 0.11 -12.66 -8.46
N ALA A 5 0.85 -11.82 -7.76
CA ALA A 5 0.93 -10.38 -7.97
C ALA A 5 2.25 -9.97 -8.66
N PRO A 6 2.28 -8.90 -9.46
CA PRO A 6 3.52 -8.27 -9.90
C PRO A 6 4.40 -8.00 -8.67
N GLY A 7 5.70 -8.26 -8.75
CA GLY A 7 6.61 -8.15 -7.59
C GLY A 7 6.93 -9.49 -6.92
N GLU A 8 6.10 -10.52 -7.07
CA GLU A 8 6.40 -11.85 -6.52
C GLU A 8 7.42 -12.62 -7.38
N ILE A 9 8.15 -13.53 -6.72
CA ILE A 9 9.07 -14.48 -7.37
C ILE A 9 8.38 -15.84 -7.47
N VAL A 10 8.25 -16.34 -8.69
CA VAL A 10 7.59 -17.62 -8.97
C VAL A 10 8.59 -18.70 -9.36
N THR A 11 8.37 -19.91 -8.86
CA THR A 11 9.03 -21.13 -9.35
C THR A 11 8.10 -21.80 -10.33
N VAL A 12 8.57 -22.06 -11.55
CA VAL A 12 7.76 -22.64 -12.63
C VAL A 12 8.34 -24.00 -13.04
N ALA A 13 7.49 -25.02 -13.12
CA ALA A 13 7.80 -26.29 -13.78
C ALA A 13 7.63 -26.10 -15.30
N PRO A 14 8.74 -26.00 -16.07
CA PRO A 14 8.67 -25.57 -17.46
C PRO A 14 8.06 -26.66 -18.35
N ARG A 15 7.09 -26.30 -19.18
CA ARG A 15 6.60 -27.13 -20.30
C ARG A 15 7.30 -26.77 -21.61
N LYS A 16 7.50 -25.47 -21.87
CA LYS A 16 8.19 -24.97 -23.07
C LYS A 16 9.00 -23.73 -22.74
N GLN A 17 10.22 -23.66 -23.26
CA GLN A 17 11.07 -22.48 -23.23
C GLN A 17 11.38 -22.05 -24.66
N TRP A 18 11.35 -20.75 -24.95
CA TRP A 18 11.71 -20.23 -26.26
C TRP A 18 12.27 -18.81 -26.14
N ARG A 19 12.82 -18.31 -27.25
CA ARG A 19 13.26 -16.91 -27.38
C ARG A 19 12.46 -16.26 -28.51
N TYR A 20 12.00 -15.03 -28.30
CA TYR A 20 11.39 -14.20 -29.34
C TYR A 20 11.89 -12.77 -29.16
N ALA A 21 12.35 -12.13 -30.25
CA ALA A 21 12.95 -10.79 -30.21
C ALA A 21 14.01 -10.62 -29.09
N ASN A 22 14.89 -11.61 -28.92
CA ASN A 22 15.90 -11.71 -27.85
C ASN A 22 15.39 -11.83 -26.40
N ASN A 23 14.07 -11.77 -26.18
CA ASN A 23 13.48 -11.98 -24.87
C ASN A 23 13.29 -13.48 -24.59
N PRO A 24 13.70 -13.98 -23.42
CA PRO A 24 13.40 -15.35 -22.99
C PRO A 24 11.92 -15.45 -22.58
N TYR A 25 11.26 -16.50 -23.05
CA TYR A 25 9.89 -16.81 -22.69
C TYR A 25 9.81 -18.23 -22.12
N LEU A 26 8.85 -18.41 -21.22
CA LEU A 26 8.57 -19.67 -20.57
C LEU A 26 7.06 -19.88 -20.49
N SER A 27 6.62 -21.12 -20.73
CA SER A 27 5.30 -21.59 -20.32
C SER A 27 5.46 -22.83 -19.44
N GLY A 28 4.59 -22.97 -18.45
CA GLY A 28 4.69 -24.01 -17.45
C GLY A 28 3.64 -23.85 -16.35
N GLU A 29 3.73 -24.69 -15.33
CA GLU A 29 2.89 -24.60 -14.14
C GLU A 29 3.63 -23.85 -13.03
N ILE A 30 2.96 -22.94 -12.34
CA ILE A 30 3.52 -22.30 -11.14
C ILE A 30 3.51 -23.33 -10.02
N VAL A 31 4.70 -23.70 -9.55
CA VAL A 31 4.89 -24.66 -8.45
C VAL A 31 4.81 -23.95 -7.10
N SER A 32 5.38 -22.74 -7.02
CA SER A 32 5.34 -21.92 -5.82
C SER A 32 5.49 -20.44 -6.17
N SER A 33 5.05 -19.59 -5.25
CA SER A 33 5.26 -18.15 -5.27
C SER A 33 5.75 -17.71 -3.90
N ARG A 34 6.60 -16.70 -3.86
CA ARG A 34 7.05 -16.05 -2.64
C ARG A 34 7.31 -14.58 -2.88
N LEU A 35 7.17 -13.78 -1.83
CA LEU A 35 7.64 -12.41 -1.81
C LEU A 35 9.03 -12.35 -1.19
N ASP A 36 10.00 -11.84 -1.94
CA ASP A 36 11.36 -11.57 -1.47
C ASP A 36 11.85 -10.29 -2.15
N VAL A 37 11.47 -9.15 -1.57
CA VAL A 37 11.78 -7.82 -2.13
C VAL A 37 13.28 -7.55 -2.18
N SER A 38 14.07 -8.20 -1.31
CA SER A 38 15.53 -8.07 -1.30
C SER A 38 16.17 -8.71 -2.54
N ALA A 39 15.61 -9.84 -3.00
CA ALA A 39 16.07 -10.54 -4.20
C ALA A 39 15.65 -9.84 -5.51
N LEU A 40 14.74 -8.86 -5.46
CA LEU A 40 14.32 -8.10 -6.64
C LEU A 40 15.37 -7.08 -7.11
N GLY A 41 16.33 -6.71 -6.25
CA GLY A 41 17.38 -5.74 -6.60
C GLY A 41 16.85 -4.34 -6.91
N LEU A 42 15.72 -3.94 -6.32
CA LEU A 42 15.11 -2.63 -6.53
C LEU A 42 15.93 -1.54 -5.82
N VAL A 43 16.03 -0.37 -6.46
CA VAL A 43 16.51 0.84 -5.79
C VAL A 43 15.37 1.37 -4.91
N PRO A 44 15.56 1.51 -3.58
CA PRO A 44 14.53 2.07 -2.70
C PRO A 44 14.03 3.44 -3.19
N LEU A 45 12.79 3.79 -2.85
CA LEU A 45 12.25 5.12 -3.12
C LEU A 45 13.08 6.14 -2.34
N LYS A 46 13.32 7.32 -2.93
CA LYS A 46 13.93 8.40 -2.13
C LYS A 46 12.97 8.80 -1.01
N LEU A 47 13.55 9.10 0.15
CA LEU A 47 12.82 9.61 1.30
C LEU A 47 13.29 11.05 1.56
N ARG A 48 12.46 12.03 1.19
CA ARG A 48 12.78 13.47 1.29
C ARG A 48 12.33 14.00 2.64
N SER A 49 13.22 14.64 3.40
CA SER A 49 12.80 15.35 4.62
C SER A 49 11.93 16.57 4.25
N VAL A 50 10.84 16.73 4.98
CA VAL A 50 9.87 17.85 4.82
C VAL A 50 9.75 18.69 6.08
N GLY A 51 10.71 18.55 7.01
CA GLY A 51 10.74 19.29 8.27
C GLY A 51 10.36 18.43 9.47
N MET A 52 9.91 19.08 10.53
CA MET A 52 9.40 18.43 11.73
C MET A 52 7.88 18.39 11.65
N TRP A 53 7.30 17.23 11.92
CA TRP A 53 5.89 17.12 12.24
C TRP A 53 5.70 17.44 13.73
N ASN A 54 4.75 18.32 14.03
CA ASN A 54 4.42 18.76 15.38
C ASN A 54 2.98 18.35 15.73
N PRO A 55 2.76 17.53 16.77
CA PRO A 55 1.41 17.16 17.20
C PRO A 55 0.56 18.37 17.61
N GLU A 56 1.15 19.50 18.05
CA GLU A 56 0.39 20.69 18.45
C GLU A 56 -0.27 21.41 17.25
N GLU A 57 0.17 21.15 16.02
CA GLU A 57 -0.38 21.74 14.80
C GLU A 57 -1.52 20.91 14.19
N GLU A 58 -1.80 19.74 14.76
CA GLU A 58 -2.79 18.79 14.25
C GLU A 58 -4.16 18.96 14.93
N TYR A 59 -5.21 18.58 14.20
CA TYR A 59 -6.57 18.56 14.75
C TYR A 59 -6.84 17.24 15.47
N TRP A 60 -7.11 17.31 16.78
CA TRP A 60 -7.37 16.14 17.63
C TRP A 60 -8.81 16.08 18.16
N GLY A 61 -9.72 16.88 17.60
CA GLY A 61 -11.08 17.11 18.10
C GLY A 61 -11.29 18.56 18.54
N GLU A 62 -12.47 18.84 19.07
CA GLU A 62 -12.79 20.17 19.60
C GLU A 62 -12.03 20.46 20.91
N GLU A 63 -11.71 21.72 21.20
CA GLU A 63 -10.88 22.10 22.38
C GLU A 63 -11.43 21.61 23.73
N GLU A 64 -12.75 21.43 23.84
CA GLU A 64 -13.42 20.97 25.07
C GLU A 64 -13.55 19.44 25.16
N GLU A 65 -13.24 18.72 24.08
CA GLU A 65 -13.34 17.27 24.02
C GLU A 65 -12.06 16.60 24.56
N PRO A 66 -12.19 15.51 25.34
CA PRO A 66 -11.03 14.79 25.83
C PRO A 66 -10.29 14.13 24.66
N ILE A 67 -8.97 14.27 24.65
CA ILE A 67 -8.10 13.53 23.71
C ILE A 67 -8.33 12.02 23.87
N GLU A 68 -8.66 11.37 22.76
CA GLU A 68 -8.87 9.93 22.69
C GLU A 68 -7.61 9.13 23.09
N GLU A 69 -7.79 7.96 23.70
CA GLU A 69 -6.68 7.16 24.23
C GLU A 69 -5.64 6.77 23.16
N TRP A 70 -6.07 6.55 21.92
CA TRP A 70 -5.19 6.20 20.81
C TRP A 70 -4.21 7.34 20.45
N ALA A 71 -4.63 8.59 20.61
CA ALA A 71 -3.86 9.78 20.23
C ALA A 71 -2.85 10.19 21.29
N LYS A 72 -3.15 9.95 22.58
CA LYS A 72 -2.28 10.32 23.72
C LYS A 72 -0.82 9.88 23.57
N PRO A 73 -0.48 8.62 23.23
CA PRO A 73 0.92 8.22 23.09
C PRO A 73 1.62 8.91 21.91
N ILE A 74 0.89 9.22 20.85
CA ILE A 74 1.41 9.93 19.67
C ILE A 74 1.70 11.39 20.01
N ILE A 75 0.78 12.07 20.70
CA ILE A 75 0.99 13.45 21.18
C ILE A 75 2.14 13.49 22.19
N ALA A 76 2.18 12.55 23.14
CA ALA A 76 3.24 12.47 24.15
C ALA A 76 4.63 12.21 23.56
N ARG A 77 4.73 11.60 22.36
CA ARG A 77 6.00 11.46 21.64
C ARG A 77 6.59 12.81 21.26
N GLY A 78 5.76 13.82 21.02
CA GLY A 78 6.16 15.17 20.61
C GLY A 78 6.61 15.25 19.15
N GLU A 79 7.33 16.33 18.85
CA GLU A 79 7.85 16.60 17.51
C GLU A 79 8.77 15.49 16.99
N ARG A 80 8.67 15.18 15.70
CA ARG A 80 9.55 14.20 15.03
C ARG A 80 9.73 14.53 13.54
N PRO A 81 10.82 14.06 12.92
CA PRO A 81 11.03 14.31 11.49
C PRO A 81 9.89 13.76 10.63
N ALA A 82 9.43 14.56 9.68
CA ALA A 82 8.50 14.14 8.65
C ALA A 82 9.21 13.95 7.32
N PHE A 83 8.66 13.04 6.52
CA PHE A 83 9.19 12.71 5.21
C PHE A 83 8.10 12.60 4.15
N GLU A 84 8.52 12.78 2.91
CA GLU A 84 7.76 12.47 1.71
C GLU A 84 8.53 11.43 0.88
N MET A 85 7.85 10.36 0.48
CA MET A 85 8.40 9.35 -0.43
C MET A 85 8.48 9.87 -1.87
N GLU A 86 9.40 9.33 -2.67
CA GLU A 86 9.46 9.59 -4.11
C GLU A 86 8.21 9.09 -4.81
N GLN A 87 7.62 9.94 -5.65
CA GLN A 87 6.60 9.52 -6.60
C GLN A 87 7.20 8.62 -7.69
N VAL A 88 6.62 7.44 -7.88
CA VAL A 88 6.93 6.57 -9.01
C VAL A 88 5.65 6.31 -9.80
N LEU A 89 5.55 6.99 -10.94
CA LEU A 89 4.42 6.91 -11.85
C LEU A 89 4.94 6.70 -13.29
N PRO A 90 5.11 5.43 -13.71
CA PRO A 90 5.59 5.13 -15.06
C PRO A 90 4.66 5.70 -16.12
N GLY A 91 5.24 6.30 -17.16
CA GLY A 91 4.47 6.90 -18.25
C GLY A 91 3.89 8.29 -17.94
N ALA A 92 4.06 8.81 -16.71
CA ALA A 92 3.75 10.21 -16.45
C ALA A 92 4.65 11.13 -17.25
N ASP A 93 4.04 12.08 -17.94
CA ASP A 93 4.72 13.16 -18.65
C ASP A 93 4.48 14.46 -17.86
N PRO A 94 5.51 15.18 -17.42
CA PRO A 94 5.35 16.47 -16.74
C PRO A 94 4.56 17.51 -17.54
N ASP A 95 4.50 17.37 -18.87
CA ASP A 95 3.77 18.26 -19.77
C ASP A 95 2.36 17.74 -20.12
N ASP A 96 1.98 16.54 -19.66
CA ASP A 96 0.65 15.95 -19.82
C ASP A 96 -0.04 15.83 -18.44
N PRO A 97 -1.23 16.42 -18.24
CA PRO A 97 -1.98 16.23 -17.00
C PRO A 97 -2.54 14.80 -16.83
N SER A 98 -2.40 13.92 -17.82
CA SER A 98 -2.81 12.51 -17.73
C SER A 98 -2.06 11.80 -16.60
N ASP A 99 -2.84 11.21 -15.70
CA ASP A 99 -2.35 10.33 -14.64
C ASP A 99 -2.88 8.93 -14.94
N PRO A 100 -1.99 7.95 -15.27
CA PRO A 100 -2.43 6.61 -15.65
C PRO A 100 -3.12 5.86 -14.49
N ILE A 101 -2.95 6.28 -13.23
CA ILE A 101 -3.72 5.76 -12.11
C ILE A 101 -5.16 6.28 -12.15
N ILE A 102 -5.35 7.56 -12.45
CA ILE A 102 -6.69 8.15 -12.63
C ILE A 102 -7.38 7.49 -13.82
N ASP A 103 -6.68 7.31 -14.94
CA ASP A 103 -7.21 6.64 -16.13
C ASP A 103 -7.66 5.20 -15.81
N ALA A 104 -6.89 4.46 -15.01
CA ALA A 104 -7.28 3.12 -14.56
C ALA A 104 -8.53 3.14 -13.67
N VAL A 105 -8.66 4.13 -12.78
CA VAL A 105 -9.86 4.31 -11.94
C VAL A 105 -11.08 4.66 -12.79
N ASP A 106 -10.93 5.55 -13.77
CA ASP A 106 -12.00 5.95 -14.68
C ASP A 106 -12.46 4.77 -15.56
N LEU A 107 -11.51 3.95 -16.05
CA LEU A 107 -11.82 2.70 -16.74
C LEU A 107 -12.64 1.76 -15.85
N LYS A 108 -12.25 1.58 -14.57
CA LYS A 108 -13.03 0.77 -13.63
C LYS A 108 -14.43 1.33 -13.44
N ASN A 109 -14.56 2.64 -13.20
CA ASN A 109 -15.83 3.30 -12.96
C ASN A 109 -16.77 3.23 -14.18
N ALA A 110 -16.20 3.21 -15.39
CA ALA A 110 -16.93 2.98 -16.64
C ALA A 110 -17.30 1.50 -16.88
N GLY A 111 -16.95 0.58 -15.98
CA GLY A 111 -17.20 -0.86 -16.10
C GLY A 111 -16.15 -1.61 -16.94
N ASN A 112 -15.10 -0.93 -17.41
CA ASN A 112 -14.01 -1.50 -18.19
C ASN A 112 -12.95 -2.16 -17.28
N HIS A 113 -13.39 -3.08 -16.41
CA HIS A 113 -12.55 -3.67 -15.36
C HIS A 113 -11.30 -4.36 -15.90
N HIS A 114 -11.39 -5.01 -17.06
CA HIS A 114 -10.24 -5.70 -17.66
C HIS A 114 -9.14 -4.70 -18.08
N GLU A 115 -9.51 -3.62 -18.76
CA GLU A 115 -8.56 -2.60 -19.20
C GLU A 115 -7.98 -1.83 -18.01
N ALA A 116 -8.78 -1.56 -16.98
CA ALA A 116 -8.31 -0.95 -15.75
C ALA A 116 -7.21 -1.80 -15.07
N VAL A 117 -7.47 -3.10 -14.89
CA VAL A 117 -6.48 -4.02 -14.31
C VAL A 117 -5.25 -4.16 -15.20
N LYS A 118 -5.44 -4.23 -16.52
CA LYS A 118 -4.34 -4.34 -17.49
C LYS A 118 -3.42 -3.11 -17.42
N LEU A 119 -3.98 -1.90 -17.40
CA LEU A 119 -3.20 -0.67 -17.27
C LEU A 119 -2.35 -0.66 -15.99
N LEU A 120 -2.94 -1.01 -14.84
CA LEU A 120 -2.19 -1.10 -13.58
C LEU A 120 -1.09 -2.17 -13.61
N MET A 121 -1.33 -3.31 -14.26
CA MET A 121 -0.31 -4.36 -14.45
C MET A 121 0.84 -3.87 -15.33
N GLU A 122 0.55 -3.10 -16.39
CA GLU A 122 1.55 -2.48 -17.27
C GLU A 122 2.39 -1.43 -16.52
N LEU A 123 1.80 -0.68 -15.59
CA LEU A 123 2.53 0.22 -14.69
C LEU A 123 3.50 -0.56 -13.79
N CYS A 124 3.05 -1.65 -13.16
CA CYS A 124 3.91 -2.51 -12.34
C CYS A 124 5.02 -3.20 -13.16
N GLU A 125 4.76 -3.54 -14.42
CA GLU A 125 5.77 -4.09 -15.34
C GLU A 125 6.84 -3.04 -15.67
N SER A 126 6.41 -1.79 -15.90
CA SER A 126 7.28 -0.67 -16.26
C SER A 126 8.19 -0.24 -15.10
N ASP A 127 7.63 -0.05 -13.89
CA ASP A 127 8.41 0.09 -12.66
C ASP A 127 7.66 -0.59 -11.50
N ARG A 128 8.26 -1.66 -10.96
CA ARG A 128 7.70 -2.43 -9.85
C ARG A 128 7.54 -1.59 -8.58
N ARG A 129 8.22 -0.45 -8.48
CA ARG A 129 8.14 0.52 -7.38
C ARG A 129 6.94 1.45 -7.48
N CYS A 130 6.10 1.35 -8.52
CA CYS A 130 4.82 2.05 -8.60
C CYS A 130 3.86 1.49 -7.54
N LEU A 131 3.94 2.02 -6.32
CA LEU A 131 3.15 1.56 -5.18
C LEU A 131 1.66 1.80 -5.38
N ASP A 132 1.28 2.85 -6.11
CA ASP A 132 -0.13 3.20 -6.29
C ASP A 132 -0.83 2.16 -7.18
N ALA A 133 -0.11 1.62 -8.18
CA ALA A 133 -0.62 0.52 -8.98
C ALA A 133 -0.93 -0.73 -8.13
N HIS A 134 -0.05 -1.07 -7.18
CA HIS A 134 -0.30 -2.16 -6.23
C HIS A 134 -1.50 -1.88 -5.32
N ALA A 135 -1.60 -0.65 -4.79
CA ALA A 135 -2.71 -0.23 -3.95
C ALA A 135 -4.05 -0.35 -4.69
N HIS A 136 -4.11 0.09 -5.95
CA HIS A 136 -5.32 0.04 -6.77
C HIS A 136 -5.67 -1.39 -7.23
N LEU A 137 -4.68 -2.21 -7.58
CA LEU A 137 -4.91 -3.63 -7.89
C LEU A 137 -5.51 -4.39 -6.69
N GLY A 138 -5.02 -4.13 -5.48
CA GLY A 138 -5.59 -4.68 -4.25
C GLY A 138 -7.00 -4.16 -4.00
N HIS A 139 -7.20 -2.84 -4.14
CA HIS A 139 -8.49 -2.18 -3.89
C HIS A 139 -9.60 -2.70 -4.80
N PHE A 140 -9.30 -2.96 -6.07
CA PHE A 140 -10.29 -3.40 -7.05
C PHE A 140 -10.91 -4.76 -6.75
N ILE A 141 -10.26 -5.58 -5.91
CA ILE A 141 -10.70 -6.95 -5.61
C ILE A 141 -10.87 -7.21 -4.10
N LEU A 142 -10.67 -6.21 -3.24
CA LEU A 142 -10.69 -6.38 -1.78
C LEU A 142 -12.04 -6.91 -1.29
N ASP A 143 -13.14 -6.37 -1.81
CA ASP A 143 -14.48 -6.72 -1.36
C ASP A 143 -14.86 -8.16 -1.67
N ASP A 144 -14.50 -8.63 -2.86
CA ASP A 144 -14.84 -9.98 -3.29
C ASP A 144 -13.79 -11.03 -2.85
N TYR A 145 -12.51 -10.66 -2.77
CA TYR A 145 -11.39 -11.60 -2.62
C TYR A 145 -10.25 -11.04 -1.74
N PRO A 146 -10.46 -10.84 -0.42
CA PRO A 146 -9.42 -10.34 0.49
C PRO A 146 -8.15 -11.21 0.49
N GLN A 147 -8.30 -12.53 0.33
CA GLN A 147 -7.19 -13.49 0.22
C GLN A 147 -6.32 -13.30 -1.03
N LYS A 148 -6.81 -12.59 -2.05
CA LYS A 148 -6.05 -12.22 -3.25
C LYS A 148 -5.58 -10.77 -3.19
N ALA A 149 -6.43 -9.87 -2.71
CA ALA A 149 -6.10 -8.46 -2.51
C ALA A 149 -4.86 -8.28 -1.64
N ILE A 150 -4.72 -9.08 -0.57
CA ILE A 150 -3.60 -9.01 0.37
C ILE A 150 -2.24 -9.12 -0.33
N ARG A 151 -2.14 -9.88 -1.43
CA ARG A 151 -0.88 -10.07 -2.15
C ARG A 151 -0.41 -8.78 -2.82
N HIS A 152 -1.32 -8.03 -3.43
CA HIS A 152 -0.99 -6.75 -4.06
C HIS A 152 -0.57 -5.73 -3.02
N TYR A 153 -1.36 -5.59 -1.94
CA TYR A 153 -1.03 -4.69 -0.85
C TYR A 153 0.28 -5.04 -0.15
N GLU A 154 0.54 -6.34 0.09
CA GLU A 154 1.78 -6.79 0.70
C GLU A 154 2.99 -6.48 -0.18
N VAL A 155 2.92 -6.75 -1.50
CA VAL A 155 4.02 -6.38 -2.40
C VAL A 155 4.31 -4.87 -2.31
N GLY A 156 3.28 -4.02 -2.49
CA GLY A 156 3.46 -2.58 -2.46
C GLY A 156 4.02 -2.09 -1.12
N LEU A 157 3.50 -2.63 -0.01
CA LEU A 157 4.00 -2.36 1.33
C LEU A 157 5.49 -2.74 1.47
N ARG A 158 5.86 -3.99 1.14
CA ARG A 158 7.25 -4.47 1.31
C ARG A 158 8.23 -3.74 0.40
N ILE A 159 7.83 -3.33 -0.80
CA ILE A 159 8.68 -2.51 -1.68
C ILE A 159 8.87 -1.11 -1.08
N GLY A 160 7.80 -0.47 -0.58
CA GLY A 160 7.90 0.83 0.06
C GLY A 160 8.77 0.81 1.33
N GLU A 161 8.68 -0.27 2.12
CA GLU A 161 9.48 -0.49 3.33
C GLU A 161 10.98 -0.52 3.09
N LEU A 162 11.45 -0.86 1.89
CA LEU A 162 12.87 -0.78 1.54
C LEU A 162 13.44 0.65 1.72
N SER A 163 12.56 1.65 1.68
CA SER A 163 12.90 3.07 1.76
C SER A 163 12.93 3.60 3.20
N LEU A 164 12.37 2.83 4.16
CA LEU A 164 12.33 3.20 5.56
C LEU A 164 13.52 2.57 6.30
N PRO A 165 14.33 3.36 7.03
CA PRO A 165 15.41 2.80 7.83
C PRO A 165 14.89 1.88 8.93
N ALA A 166 15.75 0.96 9.38
CA ALA A 166 15.42 0.09 10.51
C ALA A 166 15.08 0.93 11.75
N GLY A 167 13.93 0.65 12.37
CA GLY A 167 13.46 1.43 13.53
C GLY A 167 12.98 2.84 13.18
N PHE A 168 12.60 3.10 11.93
CA PHE A 168 12.02 4.38 11.50
C PHE A 168 10.93 4.85 12.48
N ASP A 169 11.14 6.02 13.06
CA ASP A 169 10.28 6.65 14.06
C ASP A 169 9.74 8.02 13.62
N GLY A 170 9.91 8.35 12.33
CA GLY A 170 9.39 9.57 11.71
C GLY A 170 7.94 9.46 11.26
N ALA A 171 7.40 10.58 10.78
CA ALA A 171 6.05 10.66 10.21
C ALA A 171 6.08 10.66 8.67
N LEU A 172 5.00 10.15 8.09
CA LEU A 172 4.61 10.23 6.68
C LEU A 172 3.23 10.89 6.59
N PRO A 173 3.13 12.22 6.77
CA PRO A 173 1.84 12.90 6.78
C PRO A 173 1.10 12.75 5.46
N TRP A 174 -0.22 12.53 5.51
CA TRP A 174 -1.09 12.38 4.33
C TRP A 174 -1.10 13.60 3.38
N GLY A 175 -0.82 14.79 3.93
CA GLY A 175 -0.74 16.04 3.17
C GLY A 175 0.36 16.04 2.10
N HIS A 176 1.41 15.24 2.30
CA HIS A 176 2.44 14.95 1.30
C HIS A 176 1.92 13.86 0.38
N ILE A 177 1.45 14.25 -0.82
CA ILE A 177 0.64 13.41 -1.72
C ILE A 177 1.38 12.12 -2.08
N ASP A 178 2.71 12.18 -2.21
CA ASP A 178 3.52 11.04 -2.62
C ASP A 178 3.66 9.96 -1.52
N ASN A 179 3.24 10.24 -0.29
CA ASN A 179 3.11 9.23 0.77
C ASN A 179 1.87 8.34 0.60
N ARG A 180 0.83 8.83 -0.08
CA ARG A 180 -0.47 8.16 -0.16
C ARG A 180 -0.40 6.76 -0.77
N PRO A 181 0.37 6.49 -1.83
CA PRO A 181 0.51 5.13 -2.37
C PRO A 181 0.98 4.11 -1.31
N PHE A 182 1.99 4.47 -0.51
CA PHE A 182 2.49 3.61 0.56
C PHE A 182 1.46 3.43 1.68
N LEU A 183 0.86 4.53 2.13
CA LEU A 183 -0.17 4.51 3.17
C LEU A 183 -1.42 3.72 2.76
N ARG A 184 -1.82 3.77 1.47
CA ARG A 184 -2.90 2.96 0.91
C ARG A 184 -2.53 1.47 0.87
N CYS A 185 -1.29 1.13 0.54
CA CYS A 185 -0.81 -0.26 0.62
C CYS A 185 -0.87 -0.79 2.05
N LEU A 186 -0.37 -0.01 3.01
CA LEU A 186 -0.40 -0.37 4.43
C LEU A 186 -1.84 -0.55 4.95
N HIS A 187 -2.74 0.36 4.57
CA HIS A 187 -4.16 0.30 4.93
C HIS A 187 -4.84 -0.94 4.36
N GLY A 188 -4.72 -1.14 3.05
CA GLY A 188 -5.34 -2.29 2.39
C GLY A 188 -4.82 -3.61 2.92
N TYR A 189 -3.53 -3.69 3.26
CA TYR A 189 -2.95 -4.85 3.93
C TYR A 189 -3.60 -5.11 5.30
N GLY A 190 -3.74 -4.07 6.14
CA GLY A 190 -4.42 -4.17 7.44
C GLY A 190 -5.88 -4.58 7.32
N LEU A 191 -6.62 -4.01 6.37
CA LEU A 191 -8.01 -4.40 6.08
C LEU A 191 -8.11 -5.86 5.63
N CYS A 192 -7.18 -6.33 4.78
CA CYS A 192 -7.14 -7.73 4.38
C CYS A 192 -6.91 -8.66 5.58
N LEU A 193 -5.92 -8.35 6.43
CA LEU A 193 -5.65 -9.13 7.63
C LEU A 193 -6.88 -9.22 8.52
N TRP A 194 -7.57 -8.10 8.74
CA TRP A 194 -8.79 -8.05 9.53
C TRP A 194 -9.92 -8.90 8.92
N ARG A 195 -10.19 -8.76 7.62
CA ARG A 195 -11.19 -9.58 6.90
C ARG A 195 -10.85 -11.07 6.90
N LEU A 196 -9.57 -11.40 6.96
CA LEU A 196 -9.06 -12.77 7.10
C LEU A 196 -8.98 -13.26 8.56
N LYS A 197 -9.47 -12.46 9.53
CA LYS A 197 -9.49 -12.76 10.97
C LYS A 197 -8.10 -12.92 11.60
N LEU A 198 -7.09 -12.31 11.00
CA LEU A 198 -5.73 -12.18 11.53
C LEU A 198 -5.65 -10.91 12.40
N PHE A 199 -6.38 -10.93 13.52
CA PHE A 199 -6.64 -9.75 14.34
C PHE A 199 -5.38 -9.15 14.96
N ALA A 200 -4.47 -9.99 15.46
CA ALA A 200 -3.24 -9.51 16.09
C ALA A 200 -2.34 -8.79 15.07
N GLU A 201 -2.21 -9.35 13.87
CA GLU A 201 -1.43 -8.78 12.79
C GLU A 201 -2.08 -7.49 12.26
N ALA A 202 -3.41 -7.47 12.13
CA ALA A 202 -4.15 -6.26 11.72
C ALA A 202 -3.96 -5.12 12.74
N ALA A 203 -4.03 -5.42 14.04
CA ALA A 203 -3.85 -4.42 15.10
C ALA A 203 -2.46 -3.76 15.03
N LEU A 204 -1.40 -4.55 14.81
CA LEU A 204 -0.04 -4.02 14.66
C LEU A 204 0.10 -3.13 13.42
N VAL A 205 -0.57 -3.48 12.33
CA VAL A 205 -0.58 -2.67 11.10
C VAL A 205 -1.31 -1.35 11.34
N PHE A 206 -2.47 -1.39 11.99
CA PHE A 206 -3.29 -0.22 12.30
C PHE A 206 -2.61 0.72 13.31
N GLU A 207 -2.00 0.18 14.36
CA GLU A 207 -1.16 0.97 15.27
C GLU A 207 -0.04 1.67 14.48
N ARG A 208 0.70 0.93 13.65
CA ARG A 208 1.75 1.52 12.82
C ARG A 208 1.23 2.61 11.89
N MET A 209 0.03 2.48 11.33
CA MET A 209 -0.58 3.54 10.53
C MET A 209 -0.79 4.82 11.30
N LEU A 210 -1.31 4.75 12.53
CA LEU A 210 -1.50 5.93 13.39
C LEU A 210 -0.15 6.58 13.73
N TRP A 211 0.91 5.79 13.92
CA TRP A 211 2.25 6.33 14.17
C TRP A 211 2.86 7.02 12.94
N LEU A 212 2.64 6.48 11.74
CA LEU A 212 3.15 7.05 10.48
C LEU A 212 2.32 8.23 9.98
N ASN A 213 0.99 8.15 10.06
CA ASN A 213 0.05 9.16 9.58
C ASN A 213 -0.92 9.55 10.71
N PRO A 214 -0.48 10.40 11.66
CA PRO A 214 -1.24 10.68 12.89
C PRO A 214 -2.57 11.39 12.71
N SER A 215 -2.72 12.18 11.65
CA SER A 215 -3.99 12.79 11.26
C SER A 215 -5.06 11.76 10.87
N ASP A 216 -4.64 10.51 10.68
CA ASP A 216 -5.48 9.34 10.45
C ASP A 216 -6.55 9.57 9.38
N ASN A 217 -6.12 10.11 8.23
CA ASN A 217 -7.00 10.38 7.09
C ASN A 217 -7.66 9.12 6.52
N GLN A 218 -7.22 7.94 6.94
CA GLN A 218 -7.74 6.65 6.51
C GLN A 218 -8.73 6.05 7.51
N GLY A 219 -8.94 6.70 8.66
CA GLY A 219 -9.99 6.36 9.62
C GLY A 219 -9.70 5.14 10.49
N ILE A 220 -8.42 4.80 10.70
CA ILE A 220 -7.98 3.65 11.50
C ILE A 220 -8.43 3.74 12.95
N ARG A 221 -8.55 4.95 13.51
CA ARG A 221 -9.01 5.16 14.88
C ARG A 221 -10.40 4.55 15.14
N PHE A 222 -11.23 4.46 14.12
CA PHE A 222 -12.57 3.85 14.22
C PHE A 222 -12.55 2.33 14.13
N LEU A 223 -11.42 1.73 13.70
CA LEU A 223 -11.31 0.29 13.45
C LEU A 223 -10.51 -0.44 14.55
N ILE A 224 -9.61 0.27 15.25
CA ILE A 224 -8.61 -0.35 16.12
C ILE A 224 -9.23 -1.10 17.32
N ASP A 225 -10.31 -0.58 17.89
CA ASP A 225 -11.00 -1.21 19.03
C ASP A 225 -11.69 -2.51 18.62
N ASP A 226 -12.35 -2.53 17.46
CA ASP A 226 -13.00 -3.73 16.93
C ASP A 226 -11.97 -4.82 16.61
N VAL A 227 -10.86 -4.44 15.96
CA VAL A 227 -9.77 -5.39 15.70
C VAL A 227 -9.17 -5.90 17.01
N GLY A 228 -8.92 -5.01 17.97
CA GLY A 228 -8.37 -5.37 19.28
C GLY A 228 -9.28 -6.31 20.09
N ALA A 229 -10.60 -6.15 19.95
CA ALA A 229 -11.60 -7.03 20.54
C ALA A 229 -11.81 -8.34 19.78
N GLY A 230 -11.21 -8.50 18.59
CA GLY A 230 -11.43 -9.66 17.72
C GLY A 230 -12.81 -9.66 17.05
N ASN A 231 -13.45 -8.50 16.93
CA ASN A 231 -14.73 -8.37 16.25
C ASN A 231 -14.51 -8.54 14.74
N PRO A 232 -15.28 -9.42 14.06
CA PRO A 232 -15.15 -9.61 12.63
C PRO A 232 -15.58 -8.35 11.87
N TRP A 233 -14.93 -8.09 10.74
CA TRP A 233 -15.31 -7.02 9.83
C TRP A 233 -16.78 -7.13 9.40
N ARG A 234 -17.45 -5.98 9.31
CA ARG A 234 -18.83 -5.83 8.83
C ARG A 234 -18.86 -4.72 7.79
N GLU A 235 -19.66 -4.88 6.76
CA GLU A 235 -20.07 -3.74 5.94
C GLU A 235 -20.88 -2.79 6.82
N GLU A 236 -20.50 -1.51 6.86
CA GLU A 236 -21.38 -0.49 7.40
C GLU A 236 -22.59 -0.38 6.46
N GLU A 237 -23.80 -0.40 7.02
CA GLU A 237 -25.08 -0.27 6.28
C GLU A 237 -25.28 1.13 5.67
#